data_AF-A0A1Y3GBK7-F1
#
_entry.id   AF-A0A1Y3GBK7-F1
#
_cell.length_a   1.000
_cell.length_b   1.000
_cell.length_c   1.000
_cell.angle_alpha   90.00
_cell.angle_beta   90.00
_cell.angle_gamma   90.00
#
_symmetry.space_group_name_H-M   'P 1'
#
loop_
_entity.id
_entity.type
_entity.pdbx_description
1 polymer ?
#
loop_
_entity_poly.entity_id
_entity_poly.type
_entity_poly.pdbx_seq_one_letter_code
_entity_poly.pdbx_strand_id
1 'polypeptide(L)'
;MRQCDSHEVSQLNEVKIDDAALNMIASWIENNNTIMVEQMPLFGGYAGGLEETVLVDTVSHLASFTTLNGSWHLDGPIHVRWGITTSRETLAVAAHTAAAISENTDLLIGNQYYPISGPCTEMCLKEVAAQAMADTASGRSILSGSASAKGVLEDHTTAMETRCMAEAANAAAGMKTSKVNEVLNELVDEYTENLAEADATKDPNNTKLGTGKSLSQCYNIDDLTPTDEYWDVYNSVKTEIKEML
;
A
#
# COMPACT_ATOMS: atom_id res chain seq x y z
N MET A 1 1.76 -22.78 -6.98
CA MET A 1 0.78 -21.81 -7.46
C MET A 1 0.26 -22.28 -8.81
N ARG A 2 -1.00 -21.94 -9.13
CA ARG A 2 -1.63 -22.22 -10.42
C ARG A 2 -1.34 -21.07 -11.37
N GLN A 3 -1.48 -21.32 -12.66
CA GLN A 3 -1.29 -20.33 -13.72
C GLN A 3 -2.09 -19.02 -13.52
N CYS A 4 -3.27 -19.11 -12.90
CA CYS A 4 -4.15 -17.98 -12.61
C CYS A 4 -3.78 -17.19 -11.34
N ASP A 5 -2.79 -17.64 -10.58
CA ASP A 5 -2.27 -16.89 -9.45
C ASP A 5 -1.23 -15.88 -9.96
N SER A 6 -1.12 -14.71 -9.31
CA SER A 6 -0.07 -13.73 -9.62
C SER A 6 1.30 -14.26 -9.13
N HIS A 7 2.24 -14.44 -10.04
CA HIS A 7 3.61 -14.86 -9.72
C HIS A 7 4.52 -13.63 -9.67
N GLU A 8 5.07 -13.37 -8.50
CA GLU A 8 5.80 -12.15 -8.18
C GLU A 8 7.27 -12.20 -8.56
N VAL A 9 7.75 -11.20 -9.31
CA VAL A 9 9.17 -10.87 -9.47
C VAL A 9 9.42 -9.40 -9.16
N SER A 10 10.44 -9.13 -8.36
CA SER A 10 10.79 -7.78 -7.95
C SER A 10 11.90 -7.19 -8.83
N GLN A 11 11.67 -5.98 -9.32
CA GLN A 11 12.73 -5.08 -9.73
C GLN A 11 13.51 -4.58 -8.49
N LEU A 12 14.75 -4.17 -8.71
CA LEU A 12 15.62 -3.58 -7.69
C LEU A 12 15.65 -2.05 -7.83
N ASN A 13 15.99 -1.36 -6.73
CA ASN A 13 16.11 0.09 -6.72
C ASN A 13 17.44 0.59 -7.35
N GLU A 14 17.44 1.58 -8.24
CA GLU A 14 16.35 1.96 -9.14
C GLU A 14 16.67 1.47 -10.56
N VAL A 15 15.62 1.15 -11.33
CA VAL A 15 15.70 0.67 -12.73
C VAL A 15 16.75 -0.43 -12.89
N LYS A 16 16.67 -1.44 -12.02
CA LYS A 16 17.66 -2.52 -11.90
C LYS A 16 16.95 -3.86 -11.77
N ILE A 17 17.61 -4.92 -12.24
CA ILE A 17 17.14 -6.29 -12.14
C ILE A 17 18.34 -7.21 -11.92
N ASP A 18 18.14 -8.37 -11.31
CA ASP A 18 19.17 -9.40 -11.18
C ASP A 18 18.89 -10.62 -12.08
N ASP A 19 19.89 -11.48 -12.22
CA ASP A 19 19.80 -12.67 -13.07
C ASP A 19 18.82 -13.71 -12.51
N ALA A 20 18.56 -13.71 -11.19
CA ALA A 20 17.63 -14.66 -10.59
C ALA A 20 16.19 -14.31 -11.02
N ALA A 21 15.83 -13.04 -10.98
CA ALA A 21 14.57 -12.52 -11.49
C ALA A 21 14.34 -12.86 -12.97
N LEU A 22 15.37 -12.69 -13.82
CA LEU A 22 15.29 -13.05 -15.24
C LEU A 22 15.04 -14.56 -15.46
N ASN A 23 15.69 -15.41 -14.67
CA ASN A 23 15.45 -16.86 -14.72
C ASN A 23 14.02 -17.23 -14.27
N MET A 24 13.48 -16.55 -13.26
CA MET A 24 12.10 -16.76 -12.81
C MET A 24 11.09 -16.34 -13.88
N ILE A 25 11.27 -15.17 -14.49
CA ILE A 25 10.43 -14.67 -15.59
C ILE A 25 10.41 -15.67 -16.75
N ALA A 26 11.58 -16.16 -17.19
CA ALA A 26 11.66 -17.13 -18.26
C ALA A 26 10.85 -18.40 -17.95
N SER A 27 10.95 -18.92 -16.71
CA SER A 27 10.17 -20.07 -16.27
C SER A 27 8.66 -19.80 -16.28
N TRP A 28 8.22 -18.62 -15.85
CA TRP A 28 6.79 -18.29 -15.82
C TRP A 28 6.19 -18.06 -17.20
N ILE A 29 6.96 -17.50 -18.14
CA ILE A 29 6.55 -17.40 -19.54
C ILE A 29 6.30 -18.79 -20.13
N GLU A 30 7.23 -19.73 -19.94
CA GLU A 30 7.09 -21.12 -20.43
C GLU A 30 5.88 -21.84 -19.82
N ASN A 31 5.53 -21.51 -18.58
CA ASN A 31 4.36 -22.07 -17.90
C ASN A 31 3.07 -21.27 -18.14
N ASN A 32 3.12 -20.22 -18.97
CA ASN A 32 2.00 -19.31 -19.27
C ASN A 32 1.38 -18.66 -18.02
N ASN A 33 2.18 -18.47 -16.98
CA ASN A 33 1.73 -17.92 -15.70
C ASN A 33 1.36 -16.44 -15.80
N THR A 34 0.45 -15.99 -14.93
CA THR A 34 0.24 -14.55 -14.70
C THR A 34 1.44 -13.98 -13.94
N ILE A 35 2.14 -13.01 -14.53
CA ILE A 35 3.36 -12.43 -13.97
C ILE A 35 3.02 -11.07 -13.36
N MET A 36 3.24 -10.94 -12.06
CA MET A 36 3.22 -9.65 -11.35
C MET A 36 4.66 -9.18 -11.23
N VAL A 37 5.00 -8.08 -11.89
CA VAL A 37 6.31 -7.45 -11.70
C VAL A 37 6.15 -6.33 -10.70
N GLU A 38 6.91 -6.34 -9.62
CA GLU A 38 6.89 -5.24 -8.66
C GLU A 38 8.08 -4.30 -8.78
N GLN A 39 7.89 -3.07 -8.29
CA GLN A 39 8.98 -2.15 -7.96
C GLN A 39 8.51 -1.21 -6.84
N MET A 40 9.39 -0.92 -5.88
CA MET A 40 9.10 -0.04 -4.75
C MET A 40 10.01 1.20 -4.76
N PRO A 41 9.71 2.24 -5.56
CA PRO A 41 10.62 3.37 -5.77
C PRO A 41 10.84 4.15 -4.49
N LEU A 42 12.09 4.51 -4.19
CA LEU A 42 12.45 5.16 -2.93
C LEU A 42 12.32 6.69 -3.03
N PHE A 43 11.34 7.26 -2.33
CA PHE A 43 11.28 8.70 -2.10
C PHE A 43 12.43 9.13 -1.16
N GLY A 44 13.24 10.09 -1.60
CA GLY A 44 14.48 10.49 -0.93
C GLY A 44 15.65 9.52 -1.16
N GLY A 45 15.49 8.55 -2.07
CA GLY A 45 16.50 7.56 -2.42
C GLY A 45 17.46 8.02 -3.53
N TYR A 46 17.86 7.09 -4.40
CA TYR A 46 18.79 7.38 -5.50
C TYR A 46 18.21 8.33 -6.55
N ALA A 47 16.89 8.33 -6.73
CA ALA A 47 16.21 9.19 -7.70
C ALA A 47 16.20 10.67 -7.26
N GLY A 48 15.90 10.94 -5.98
CA GLY A 48 15.77 12.30 -5.46
C GLY A 48 14.47 12.50 -4.69
N GLY A 49 13.82 13.64 -4.92
CA GLY A 49 12.57 14.03 -4.29
C GLY A 49 11.34 13.51 -5.04
N LEU A 50 10.22 14.24 -4.92
CA LEU A 50 8.91 13.78 -5.38
C LEU A 50 8.89 13.55 -6.90
N GLU A 51 9.23 14.58 -7.68
CA GLU A 51 9.17 14.53 -9.14
C GLU A 51 10.21 13.56 -9.72
N GLU A 52 11.39 13.47 -9.12
CA GLU A 52 12.42 12.52 -9.57
C GLU A 52 12.00 11.07 -9.31
N THR A 53 11.40 10.79 -8.15
CA THR A 53 10.87 9.46 -7.83
C THR A 53 9.68 9.11 -8.72
N VAL A 54 8.76 10.03 -9.03
CA VAL A 54 7.66 9.81 -10.00
C VAL A 54 8.19 9.42 -11.38
N LEU A 55 9.26 10.06 -11.83
CA LEU A 55 9.88 9.72 -13.12
C LEU A 55 10.44 8.30 -13.12
N VAL A 56 11.18 7.93 -12.07
CA VAL A 56 11.72 6.56 -11.92
C VAL A 56 10.60 5.53 -11.83
N ASP A 57 9.57 5.84 -11.06
CA ASP A 57 8.41 4.99 -10.88
C ASP A 57 7.69 4.72 -12.22
N THR A 58 7.43 5.77 -12.99
CA THR A 58 6.86 5.66 -14.35
C THR A 58 7.75 4.78 -15.26
N VAL A 59 9.07 4.91 -15.18
CA VAL A 59 10.00 4.08 -15.97
C VAL A 59 9.93 2.61 -15.55
N SER A 60 9.88 2.33 -14.25
CA SER A 60 9.77 0.96 -13.71
C SER A 60 8.45 0.28 -14.06
N HIS A 61 7.35 1.05 -14.12
CA HIS A 61 6.07 0.59 -14.66
C HIS A 61 6.23 0.14 -16.11
N LEU A 62 6.76 1.01 -16.99
CA LEU A 62 6.93 0.69 -18.41
C LEU A 62 7.86 -0.52 -18.63
N ALA A 63 8.97 -0.59 -17.89
CA ALA A 63 9.94 -1.68 -17.97
C ALA A 63 9.31 -3.05 -17.67
N SER A 64 8.32 -3.10 -16.78
CA SER A 64 7.60 -4.32 -16.43
C SER A 64 6.95 -4.97 -17.64
N PHE A 65 6.40 -4.17 -18.55
CA PHE A 65 5.70 -4.67 -19.73
C PHE A 65 6.60 -4.80 -20.95
N THR A 66 7.56 -3.89 -21.13
CA THR A 66 8.43 -3.90 -22.31
C THR A 66 9.59 -4.89 -22.22
N THR A 67 10.08 -5.15 -21.01
CA THR A 67 11.33 -5.90 -20.79
C THR A 67 11.11 -7.17 -19.98
N LEU A 68 10.17 -7.14 -19.02
CA LEU A 68 9.99 -8.21 -18.04
C LEU A 68 8.75 -9.08 -18.29
N ASN A 69 8.03 -8.83 -19.39
CA ASN A 69 6.85 -9.59 -19.81
C ASN A 69 5.78 -9.72 -18.70
N GLY A 70 5.64 -8.69 -17.88
CA GLY A 70 4.66 -8.60 -16.81
C GLY A 70 3.23 -8.59 -17.35
N SER A 71 2.34 -9.31 -16.67
CA SER A 71 0.89 -9.26 -16.90
C SER A 71 0.26 -8.05 -16.21
N TRP A 72 0.81 -7.63 -15.08
CA TRP A 72 0.48 -6.39 -14.38
C TRP A 72 1.66 -5.94 -13.51
N HIS A 73 1.67 -4.66 -13.13
CA HIS A 73 2.72 -4.07 -12.30
C HIS A 73 2.23 -3.75 -10.89
N LEU A 74 2.97 -4.16 -9.87
CA LEU A 74 2.72 -3.79 -8.47
C LEU A 74 3.71 -2.70 -8.05
N ASP A 75 3.20 -1.49 -7.84
CA ASP A 75 3.99 -0.39 -7.30
C ASP A 75 4.07 -0.48 -5.77
N GLY A 76 4.89 0.36 -5.16
CA GLY A 76 4.98 0.59 -3.72
C GLY A 76 5.98 1.68 -3.38
N PRO A 77 5.73 2.97 -3.64
CA PRO A 77 6.71 4.00 -3.33
C PRO A 77 6.98 4.06 -1.83
N ILE A 78 8.23 3.97 -1.42
CA ILE A 78 8.63 3.91 0.00
C ILE A 78 9.38 5.16 0.42
N HIS A 79 9.01 5.73 1.56
CA HIS A 79 9.74 6.84 2.16
C HIS A 79 11.03 6.33 2.81
N VAL A 80 12.22 6.75 2.34
CA VAL A 80 13.53 6.20 2.75
C VAL A 80 13.77 6.19 4.27
N ARG A 81 13.28 7.22 4.98
CA ARG A 81 13.40 7.31 6.45
C ARG A 81 12.43 6.40 7.20
N TRP A 82 11.19 6.31 6.73
CA TRP A 82 10.09 5.74 7.51
C TRP A 82 9.83 4.28 7.14
N GLY A 83 10.16 3.87 5.92
CA GLY A 83 9.94 2.52 5.43
C GLY A 83 8.46 2.21 5.22
N ILE A 84 7.69 3.19 4.74
CA ILE A 84 6.23 3.12 4.59
C ILE A 84 5.79 3.66 3.23
N THR A 85 4.63 3.21 2.76
CA THR A 85 3.98 3.69 1.53
C THR A 85 2.95 4.79 1.79
N THR A 86 2.68 5.09 3.05
CA THR A 86 1.54 5.90 3.52
C THR A 86 1.92 7.33 3.91
N SER A 87 3.16 7.78 3.62
CA SER A 87 3.56 9.17 3.85
C SER A 87 2.93 10.09 2.79
N ARG A 88 2.83 11.39 3.09
CA ARG A 88 2.30 12.39 2.14
C ARG A 88 3.00 12.32 0.78
N GLU A 89 4.31 12.15 0.81
CA GLU A 89 5.16 12.12 -0.38
C GLU A 89 4.99 10.84 -1.17
N THR A 90 4.96 9.67 -0.53
CA THR A 90 4.78 8.39 -1.22
C THR A 90 3.39 8.23 -1.81
N LEU A 91 2.36 8.72 -1.11
CA LEU A 91 1.00 8.83 -1.65
C LEU A 91 0.96 9.71 -2.91
N ALA A 92 1.66 10.85 -2.89
CA ALA A 92 1.76 11.72 -4.05
C ALA A 92 2.51 11.05 -5.20
N VAL A 93 3.64 10.35 -4.94
CA VAL A 93 4.35 9.56 -5.96
C VAL A 93 3.39 8.57 -6.62
N ALA A 94 2.77 7.69 -5.81
CA ALA A 94 1.91 6.62 -6.30
C ALA A 94 0.73 7.15 -7.12
N ALA A 95 0.08 8.21 -6.65
CA ALA A 95 -1.10 8.79 -7.30
C ALA A 95 -0.75 9.50 -8.61
N HIS A 96 0.36 10.24 -8.66
CA HIS A 96 0.79 10.90 -9.89
C HIS A 96 1.25 9.90 -10.95
N THR A 97 2.00 8.86 -10.56
CA THR A 97 2.40 7.79 -11.49
C THR A 97 1.18 7.03 -12.00
N ALA A 98 0.28 6.60 -11.11
CA ALA A 98 -0.92 5.85 -11.51
C ALA A 98 -1.80 6.65 -12.47
N ALA A 99 -2.10 7.91 -12.15
CA ALA A 99 -2.90 8.76 -13.01
C ALA A 99 -2.26 8.96 -14.40
N ALA A 100 -0.94 9.13 -14.45
CA ALA A 100 -0.22 9.26 -15.72
C ALA A 100 -0.25 7.96 -16.53
N ILE A 101 -0.02 6.81 -15.90
CA ILE A 101 -0.05 5.50 -16.57
C ILE A 101 -1.46 5.18 -17.07
N SER A 102 -2.49 5.40 -16.25
CA SER A 102 -3.89 5.14 -16.61
C SER A 102 -4.41 6.08 -17.71
N GLU A 103 -3.96 7.35 -17.77
CA GLU A 103 -4.37 8.28 -18.83
C GLU A 103 -3.69 7.97 -20.18
N ASN A 104 -2.47 7.42 -20.15
CA ASN A 104 -1.64 7.29 -21.36
C ASN A 104 -1.47 5.85 -21.85
N THR A 105 -1.95 4.85 -21.10
CA THR A 105 -1.78 3.43 -21.40
C THR A 105 -2.96 2.61 -20.90
N ASP A 106 -3.07 1.36 -21.38
CA ASP A 106 -4.05 0.37 -20.89
C ASP A 106 -3.39 -0.65 -19.93
N LEU A 107 -2.31 -0.26 -19.25
CA LEU A 107 -1.55 -1.16 -18.39
C LEU A 107 -2.29 -1.46 -17.08
N LEU A 108 -2.34 -2.74 -16.70
CA LEU A 108 -2.89 -3.14 -15.41
C LEU A 108 -1.87 -2.87 -14.30
N ILE A 109 -2.26 -2.03 -13.34
CA ILE A 109 -1.37 -1.59 -12.27
C ILE A 109 -2.06 -1.74 -10.91
N GLY A 110 -1.27 -2.07 -9.89
CA GLY A 110 -1.68 -2.10 -8.50
C GLY A 110 -0.67 -1.41 -7.59
N ASN A 111 -0.95 -1.37 -6.30
CA ASN A 111 -0.06 -0.80 -5.30
C ASN A 111 -0.10 -1.62 -4.00
N GLN A 112 0.99 -1.59 -3.23
CA GLN A 112 1.15 -2.34 -1.99
C GLN A 112 1.18 -1.44 -0.74
N TYR A 113 0.76 -1.98 0.41
CA TYR A 113 0.40 -1.19 1.60
C TYR A 113 1.30 -1.52 2.78
N TYR A 114 2.13 -0.55 3.18
CA TYR A 114 3.04 -0.64 4.33
C TYR A 114 2.80 0.55 5.27
N PRO A 115 1.77 0.51 6.13
CA PRO A 115 1.58 1.54 7.16
C PRO A 115 2.63 1.42 8.26
N ILE A 116 2.93 2.54 8.94
CA ILE A 116 3.86 2.56 10.07
C ILE A 116 3.30 1.82 11.27
N SER A 117 2.01 2.01 11.53
CA SER A 117 1.34 1.42 12.68
C SER A 117 0.84 0.00 12.38
N GLY A 118 0.69 -0.81 13.42
CA GLY A 118 0.22 -2.19 13.33
C GLY A 118 -1.27 -2.37 13.58
N PRO A 119 -1.75 -3.63 13.56
CA PRO A 119 -3.16 -3.94 13.74
C PRO A 119 -3.70 -3.47 15.10
N CYS A 120 -5.02 -3.31 15.15
CA CYS A 120 -5.75 -2.80 16.32
C CYS A 120 -5.33 -1.38 16.75
N THR A 121 -4.86 -0.57 15.80
CA THR A 121 -4.59 0.86 16.03
C THR A 121 -5.38 1.74 15.06
N GLU A 122 -5.82 2.90 15.52
CA GLU A 122 -6.53 3.89 14.70
C GLU A 122 -5.63 4.39 13.56
N MET A 123 -4.38 4.72 13.87
CA MET A 123 -3.42 5.22 12.88
C MET A 123 -3.20 4.24 11.73
N CYS A 124 -3.07 2.93 11.99
CA CYS A 124 -2.93 1.93 10.94
C CYS A 124 -4.13 1.96 9.96
N LEU A 125 -5.35 2.01 10.50
CA LEU A 125 -6.55 2.04 9.67
C LEU A 125 -6.66 3.35 8.87
N LYS A 126 -6.25 4.50 9.44
CA LYS A 126 -6.21 5.80 8.76
C LYS A 126 -5.18 5.82 7.63
N GLU A 127 -3.98 5.32 7.89
CA GLU A 127 -2.91 5.17 6.88
C GLU A 127 -3.36 4.30 5.70
N VAL A 128 -3.97 3.14 6.00
CA VAL A 128 -4.51 2.23 4.99
C VAL A 128 -5.65 2.87 4.20
N ALA A 129 -6.56 3.58 4.86
CA ALA A 129 -7.65 4.27 4.19
C ALA A 129 -7.15 5.40 3.27
N ALA A 130 -6.17 6.19 3.72
CA ALA A 130 -5.57 7.25 2.92
C ALA A 130 -4.97 6.69 1.62
N GLN A 131 -4.19 5.61 1.72
CA GLN A 131 -3.63 4.98 0.52
C GLN A 131 -4.71 4.35 -0.37
N ALA A 132 -5.73 3.71 0.20
CA ALA A 132 -6.84 3.13 -0.56
C ALA A 132 -7.62 4.17 -1.37
N MET A 133 -7.86 5.34 -0.78
CA MET A 133 -8.53 6.44 -1.46
C MET A 133 -7.65 7.02 -2.57
N ALA A 134 -6.34 7.21 -2.32
CA ALA A 134 -5.39 7.70 -3.31
C ALA A 134 -5.25 6.74 -4.50
N ASP A 135 -5.06 5.44 -4.24
CA ASP A 135 -4.91 4.42 -5.27
C ASP A 135 -6.18 4.28 -6.11
N THR A 136 -7.36 4.30 -5.47
CA THR A 136 -8.64 4.20 -6.17
C THR A 136 -8.87 5.41 -7.07
N ALA A 137 -8.66 6.62 -6.56
CA ALA A 137 -8.90 7.85 -7.31
C ALA A 137 -7.88 8.09 -8.43
N SER A 138 -6.69 7.50 -8.33
CA SER A 138 -5.63 7.61 -9.33
C SER A 138 -5.65 6.51 -10.39
N GLY A 139 -6.52 5.50 -10.27
CA GLY A 139 -6.78 4.51 -11.32
C GLY A 139 -6.13 3.13 -11.12
N ARG A 140 -5.67 2.79 -9.91
CA ARG A 140 -5.17 1.44 -9.63
C ARG A 140 -6.27 0.39 -9.80
N SER A 141 -5.92 -0.71 -10.46
CA SER A 141 -6.81 -1.85 -10.70
C SER A 141 -6.81 -2.86 -9.53
N ILE A 142 -5.72 -2.90 -8.76
CA ILE A 142 -5.49 -3.87 -7.68
C ILE A 142 -4.94 -3.15 -6.46
N LEU A 143 -5.51 -3.43 -5.28
CA LEU A 143 -5.02 -2.95 -3.97
C LEU A 143 -4.50 -4.17 -3.20
N SER A 144 -3.20 -4.20 -2.88
CA SER A 144 -2.53 -5.35 -2.27
C SER A 144 -2.07 -5.05 -0.84
N GLY A 145 -2.90 -5.38 0.15
CA GLY A 145 -2.64 -4.96 1.53
C GLY A 145 -3.48 -5.65 2.60
N SER A 146 -3.12 -5.51 3.88
CA SER A 146 -2.12 -4.56 4.42
C SER A 146 -0.95 -5.26 5.12
N ALA A 147 0.29 -4.88 4.80
CA ALA A 147 1.50 -5.26 5.51
C ALA A 147 1.73 -4.33 6.71
N SER A 148 0.83 -4.43 7.69
CA SER A 148 0.80 -3.57 8.88
C SER A 148 2.08 -3.66 9.73
N ALA A 149 2.38 -2.61 10.51
CA ALA A 149 3.66 -2.46 11.23
C ALA A 149 4.88 -2.62 10.30
N LYS A 150 4.83 -1.98 9.12
CA LYS A 150 5.83 -2.07 8.05
C LYS A 150 6.05 -3.49 7.50
N GLY A 151 5.19 -4.46 7.83
CA GLY A 151 5.33 -5.85 7.41
C GLY A 151 6.55 -6.58 8.00
N VAL A 152 7.16 -6.06 9.08
CA VAL A 152 8.38 -6.65 9.66
C VAL A 152 8.14 -7.41 10.97
N LEU A 153 6.92 -7.33 11.53
CA LEU A 153 6.57 -8.00 12.77
C LEU A 153 5.73 -9.25 12.51
N GLU A 154 6.16 -10.37 13.09
CA GLU A 154 5.47 -11.67 13.00
C GLU A 154 4.03 -11.54 13.49
N ASP A 155 3.08 -12.09 12.74
CA ASP A 155 1.64 -12.10 13.03
C ASP A 155 0.97 -10.73 13.18
N HIS A 156 1.58 -9.62 12.78
CA HIS A 156 0.98 -8.27 12.86
C HIS A 156 0.26 -7.88 11.57
N THR A 157 -0.59 -8.76 11.03
CA THR A 157 -1.46 -8.47 9.88
C THR A 157 -2.80 -9.17 10.06
N THR A 158 -3.91 -8.48 9.77
CA THR A 158 -5.26 -9.07 9.92
C THR A 158 -6.21 -8.63 8.80
N ALA A 159 -7.38 -9.28 8.74
CA ALA A 159 -8.42 -8.94 7.76
C ALA A 159 -9.12 -7.60 8.05
N MET A 160 -8.95 -6.98 9.23
CA MET A 160 -9.61 -5.71 9.56
C MET A 160 -9.00 -4.55 8.76
N GLU A 161 -7.68 -4.54 8.59
CA GLU A 161 -7.02 -3.56 7.73
C GLU A 161 -7.48 -3.68 6.28
N THR A 162 -7.54 -4.90 5.74
CA THR A 162 -8.05 -5.15 4.38
C THR A 162 -9.52 -4.76 4.24
N ARG A 163 -10.35 -4.95 5.27
CA ARG A 163 -11.73 -4.47 5.27
C ARG A 163 -11.79 -2.94 5.21
N CYS A 164 -10.97 -2.24 5.99
CA CYS A 164 -10.86 -0.78 5.94
C CYS A 164 -10.45 -0.31 4.53
N MET A 165 -9.41 -0.93 3.96
CA MET A 165 -8.94 -0.68 2.59
C MET A 165 -10.08 -0.80 1.58
N ALA A 166 -10.84 -1.90 1.61
CA ALA A 166 -11.94 -2.13 0.67
C ALA A 166 -13.09 -1.12 0.83
N GLU A 167 -13.45 -0.75 2.05
CA GLU A 167 -14.50 0.24 2.29
C GLU A 167 -14.07 1.66 1.89
N ALA A 168 -12.83 2.05 2.18
CA ALA A 168 -12.27 3.33 1.77
C ALA A 168 -12.16 3.43 0.23
N ALA A 169 -11.73 2.35 -0.43
CA ALA A 169 -11.74 2.26 -1.89
C ALA A 169 -13.16 2.42 -2.47
N ASN A 170 -14.14 1.69 -1.92
CA ASN A 170 -15.54 1.83 -2.35
C ASN A 170 -16.09 3.23 -2.14
N ALA A 171 -15.70 3.92 -1.06
CA ALA A 171 -16.09 5.29 -0.83
C ALA A 171 -15.48 6.26 -1.84
N ALA A 172 -14.19 6.08 -2.18
CA ALA A 172 -13.49 6.91 -3.16
C ALA A 172 -13.93 6.67 -4.61
N ALA A 173 -14.45 5.47 -4.92
CA ALA A 173 -14.85 5.10 -6.27
C ALA A 173 -15.90 6.07 -6.85
N GLY A 174 -15.54 6.72 -7.97
CA GLY A 174 -16.41 7.69 -8.66
C GLY A 174 -16.47 9.08 -8.02
N MET A 175 -15.72 9.33 -6.93
CA MET A 175 -15.57 10.68 -6.39
C MET A 175 -14.75 11.55 -7.36
N LYS A 176 -15.00 12.87 -7.34
CA LYS A 176 -14.15 13.83 -8.05
C LYS A 176 -12.78 13.85 -7.39
N THR A 177 -11.71 13.78 -8.19
CA THR A 177 -10.32 13.82 -7.71
C THR A 177 -10.03 15.05 -6.83
N SER A 178 -10.64 16.21 -7.11
CA SER A 178 -10.51 17.40 -6.26
C SER A 178 -11.02 17.17 -4.83
N LYS A 179 -12.15 16.47 -4.67
CA LYS A 179 -12.72 16.15 -3.35
C LYS A 179 -11.89 15.06 -2.66
N VAL A 180 -11.38 14.08 -3.40
CA VAL A 180 -10.45 13.08 -2.83
C VAL A 180 -9.19 13.76 -2.30
N ASN A 181 -8.63 14.74 -3.03
CA ASN A 181 -7.49 15.52 -2.55
C ASN A 181 -7.79 16.31 -1.27
N GLU A 182 -8.98 16.87 -1.11
CA GLU A 182 -9.41 17.53 0.14
C GLU A 182 -9.40 16.54 1.31
N VAL A 183 -10.03 15.37 1.13
CA VAL A 183 -10.11 14.33 2.17
C VAL A 183 -8.73 13.77 2.50
N LEU A 184 -7.90 13.50 1.50
CA LEU A 184 -6.53 13.01 1.71
C LEU A 184 -5.69 14.02 2.47
N ASN A 185 -5.83 15.32 2.21
CA ASN A 185 -5.08 16.33 2.96
C ASN A 185 -5.44 16.29 4.44
N GLU A 186 -6.74 16.26 4.76
CA GLU A 186 -7.24 16.19 6.13
C GLU A 186 -6.79 14.89 6.82
N LEU A 187 -7.03 13.73 6.20
CA LEU A 187 -6.71 12.43 6.80
C LEU A 187 -5.19 12.23 7.00
N VAL A 188 -4.36 12.67 6.05
CA VAL A 188 -2.90 12.55 6.17
C VAL A 188 -2.34 13.48 7.25
N ASP A 189 -2.92 14.67 7.43
CA ASP A 189 -2.51 15.61 8.48
C ASP A 189 -2.73 15.04 9.89
N GLU A 190 -3.69 14.14 10.08
CA GLU A 190 -3.95 13.53 11.38
C GLU A 190 -2.85 12.58 11.88
N TYR A 191 -1.99 12.08 10.99
CA TYR A 191 -0.99 11.07 11.37
C TYR A 191 0.44 11.42 10.97
N THR A 192 0.65 12.36 10.04
CA THR A 192 2.00 12.62 9.50
C THR A 192 2.99 13.14 10.54
N GLU A 193 2.52 13.83 11.58
CA GLU A 193 3.39 14.35 12.65
C GLU A 193 3.76 13.25 13.67
N ASN A 194 2.99 12.17 13.73
CA ASN A 194 3.16 11.08 14.71
C ASN A 194 4.00 9.90 14.18
N LEU A 195 4.50 9.94 12.95
CA LEU A 195 5.26 8.82 12.35
C LEU A 195 6.43 8.35 13.24
N ALA A 196 7.19 9.27 13.83
CA ALA A 196 8.30 8.93 14.73
C ALA A 196 7.82 8.27 16.03
N GLU A 197 6.71 8.75 16.59
CA GLU A 197 6.10 8.22 17.81
C GLU A 197 5.50 6.84 17.57
N ALA A 198 4.81 6.65 16.44
CA ALA A 198 4.29 5.37 16.02
C ALA A 198 5.40 4.33 15.85
N ASP A 199 6.53 4.71 15.25
CA ASP A 199 7.66 3.79 15.11
C ASP A 199 8.26 3.40 16.47
N ALA A 200 8.32 4.35 17.41
CA ALA A 200 8.88 4.12 18.74
C ALA A 200 7.93 3.38 19.70
N THR A 201 6.62 3.45 19.50
CA THR A 201 5.62 2.94 20.43
C THR A 201 5.41 1.44 20.27
N LYS A 202 5.72 0.67 21.32
CA LYS A 202 5.63 -0.79 21.36
C LYS A 202 4.59 -1.33 22.36
N ASP A 203 3.86 -0.45 23.05
CA ASP A 203 2.80 -0.87 23.98
C ASP A 203 1.61 -1.40 23.17
N PRO A 204 1.29 -2.70 23.24
CA PRO A 204 0.19 -3.27 22.48
C PRO A 204 -1.18 -2.75 22.95
N ASN A 205 -1.30 -2.16 24.14
CA ASN A 205 -2.57 -1.60 24.62
C ASN A 205 -2.82 -0.18 24.10
N ASN A 206 -1.85 0.43 23.41
CA ASN A 206 -2.07 1.69 22.74
C ASN A 206 -2.83 1.44 21.43
N THR A 207 -4.12 1.78 21.42
CA THR A 207 -4.98 1.65 20.24
C THR A 207 -4.96 2.88 19.34
N LYS A 208 -4.20 3.92 19.66
CA LYS A 208 -4.09 5.12 18.81
C LYS A 208 -3.04 4.96 17.73
N LEU A 209 -1.85 4.49 18.11
CA LEU A 209 -0.69 4.34 17.23
C LEU A 209 0.29 3.32 17.79
N GLY A 210 1.28 2.92 16.98
CA GLY A 210 2.36 2.05 17.42
C GLY A 210 2.37 0.73 16.68
N THR A 211 3.20 -0.21 17.13
CA THR A 211 3.28 -1.54 16.51
C THR A 211 2.00 -2.36 16.63
N GLY A 212 1.04 -1.94 17.45
CA GLY A 212 -0.25 -2.59 17.57
C GLY A 212 -0.17 -3.98 18.17
N LYS A 213 -1.15 -4.81 17.81
CA LYS A 213 -1.35 -6.17 18.32
C LYS A 213 -1.10 -7.22 17.23
N SER A 214 -0.62 -8.40 17.62
CA SER A 214 -0.61 -9.56 16.74
C SER A 214 -2.03 -10.07 16.50
N LEU A 215 -2.21 -10.94 15.49
CA LEU A 215 -3.47 -11.60 15.19
C LEU A 215 -4.06 -12.27 16.44
N SER A 216 -3.26 -13.05 17.17
CA SER A 216 -3.71 -13.75 18.39
C SER A 216 -4.08 -12.83 19.56
N GLN A 217 -3.67 -11.56 19.52
CA GLN A 217 -4.02 -10.56 20.54
C GLN A 217 -5.26 -9.74 20.19
N CYS A 218 -5.63 -9.65 18.90
CA CYS A 218 -6.78 -8.85 18.44
C CYS A 218 -7.85 -9.67 17.71
N TYR A 219 -7.71 -11.00 17.65
CA TYR A 219 -8.70 -11.94 17.15
C TYR A 219 -8.94 -13.10 18.12
N ASN A 220 -10.17 -13.60 18.12
CA ASN A 220 -10.48 -14.94 18.57
C ASN A 220 -10.03 -15.94 17.49
N ILE A 221 -9.01 -16.74 17.78
CA ILE A 221 -8.40 -17.67 16.81
C ILE A 221 -9.30 -18.86 16.51
N ASP A 222 -10.20 -19.25 17.42
CA ASP A 222 -11.06 -20.42 17.24
C ASP A 222 -12.09 -20.23 16.12
N ASP A 223 -12.57 -19.00 15.92
CA ASP A 223 -13.58 -18.65 14.92
C ASP A 223 -13.13 -17.56 13.93
N LEU A 224 -11.88 -17.08 14.06
CA LEU A 224 -11.28 -16.03 13.24
C LEU A 224 -12.10 -14.73 13.22
N THR A 225 -12.68 -14.36 14.36
CA THR A 225 -13.38 -13.08 14.54
C THR A 225 -12.53 -12.05 15.28
N PRO A 226 -12.56 -10.77 14.90
CA PRO A 226 -11.85 -9.72 15.63
C PRO A 226 -12.47 -9.49 17.02
N THR A 227 -11.65 -9.08 17.98
CA THR A 227 -12.11 -8.73 19.33
C THR A 227 -13.02 -7.50 19.32
N ASP A 228 -13.82 -7.32 20.37
CA ASP A 228 -14.66 -6.12 20.57
C ASP A 228 -13.82 -4.83 20.53
N GLU A 229 -12.61 -4.86 21.11
CA GLU A 229 -11.69 -3.74 21.07
C GLU A 229 -11.28 -3.35 19.64
N TYR A 230 -10.97 -4.34 18.78
CA TYR A 230 -10.63 -4.01 17.39
C TYR A 230 -11.88 -3.53 16.63
N TRP A 231 -13.05 -4.09 16.92
CA TRP A 231 -14.30 -3.56 16.38
C TRP A 231 -14.54 -2.10 16.77
N ASP A 232 -14.27 -1.72 18.01
CA ASP A 232 -14.42 -0.35 18.49
C ASP A 232 -13.44 0.60 17.79
N VAL A 233 -12.16 0.23 17.69
CA VAL A 233 -11.14 0.97 16.94
C VAL A 233 -11.56 1.17 15.49
N TYR A 234 -12.02 0.10 14.84
CA TYR A 234 -12.46 0.14 13.46
C TYR A 234 -13.69 1.02 13.25
N ASN A 235 -14.72 0.90 14.10
CA ASN A 235 -15.93 1.71 14.01
C ASN A 235 -15.66 3.19 14.27
N SER A 236 -14.73 3.51 15.16
CA SER A 236 -14.26 4.87 15.41
C SER A 236 -13.68 5.49 14.14
N VAL A 237 -12.67 4.85 13.54
CA VAL A 237 -12.01 5.34 12.32
C VAL A 237 -12.98 5.41 11.13
N LYS A 238 -13.84 4.40 10.98
CA LYS A 238 -14.87 4.39 9.92
C LYS A 238 -15.83 5.57 10.04
N THR A 239 -16.22 5.93 11.26
CA THR A 239 -17.12 7.06 11.50
C THR A 239 -16.42 8.38 11.16
N GLU A 240 -15.19 8.55 11.61
CA GLU A 240 -14.35 9.72 11.35
C GLU A 240 -14.12 9.95 9.85
N ILE A 241 -13.68 8.92 9.10
CA ILE A 241 -13.50 9.02 7.64
C ILE A 241 -14.82 9.38 6.96
N LYS A 242 -15.94 8.80 7.40
CA LYS A 242 -17.25 9.10 6.82
C LYS A 242 -17.67 10.55 7.01
N GLU A 243 -17.22 11.22 8.07
CA GLU A 243 -17.50 12.64 8.31
C GLU A 243 -16.70 13.56 7.37
N MET A 244 -15.58 13.09 6.81
CA MET A 244 -14.76 13.83 5.83
C MET A 244 -15.31 13.78 4.40
N LEU A 245 -16.05 12.71 4.05
CA LEU A 245 -16.60 12.45 2.70
C LEU A 245 -17.74 13.40 2.32
#